data_AF-A0A0H3ZUV4-F1
#
_entry.id   AF-A0A0H3ZUV4-F1
#
_cell.length_a   1.000
_cell.length_b   1.000
_cell.length_c   1.000
_cell.angle_alpha   90.00
_cell.angle_beta   90.00
_cell.angle_gamma   90.00
#
_symmetry.space_group_name_H-M   'P 1'
#
loop_
_entity.id
_entity.type
_entity.pdbx_description
1 polymer ?
#
loop_
_entity_poly.entity_id
_entity_poly.type
_entity_poly.pdbx_seq_one_letter_code
_entity_poly.pdbx_strand_id
1 'polypeptide(L)'
;MKVQIISGVMIKGTAVFPKTGEGKNAQDSIVEVSTAEARTMIYAGQAKAAPKDAKVNVEIKDPEDESNALDDFFGDDEGDDE
;
A
#
# COMPACT_ATOMS: atom_id res chain seq x y z
N MET A 1 -6.31 8.08 -8.99
CA MET A 1 -6.88 7.21 -10.05
C MET A 1 -7.29 5.90 -9.40
N LYS A 2 -8.48 5.39 -9.71
CA LYS A 2 -8.99 4.15 -9.11
C LYS A 2 -8.60 2.94 -9.96
N VAL A 3 -8.04 1.92 -9.30
CA VAL A 3 -7.73 0.64 -9.92
C VAL A 3 -8.31 -0.51 -9.11
N GLN A 4 -8.71 -1.57 -9.80
CA GLN A 4 -9.10 -2.83 -9.21
C GLN A 4 -7.90 -3.75 -9.19
N ILE A 5 -7.56 -4.27 -8.01
CA ILE A 5 -6.48 -5.23 -7.84
C ILE A 5 -6.93 -6.60 -8.33
N ILE A 6 -6.12 -7.24 -9.17
CA ILE A 6 -6.37 -8.59 -9.72
C ILE A 6 -5.36 -9.62 -9.23
N SER A 7 -4.17 -9.18 -8.81
CA SER A 7 -3.15 -10.01 -8.15
C SER A 7 -2.60 -9.29 -6.93
N GLY A 8 -2.19 -10.04 -5.90
CA GLY A 8 -1.65 -9.48 -4.66
C GLY A 8 -0.49 -8.54 -4.95
N VAL A 9 -0.58 -7.31 -4.44
CA VAL A 9 0.41 -6.25 -4.68
C VAL A 9 0.71 -5.52 -3.38
N MET A 10 1.94 -5.04 -3.25
CA MET A 10 2.33 -4.16 -2.16
C MET A 10 2.30 -2.70 -2.65
N ILE A 11 1.53 -1.85 -1.99
CA ILE A 11 1.41 -0.43 -2.33
C ILE A 11 1.85 0.35 -1.10
N LYS A 12 2.98 1.06 -1.19
CA LYS A 12 3.53 1.87 -0.08
C LYS A 12 3.63 1.09 1.24
N GLY A 13 4.13 -0.15 1.21
CA GLY A 13 4.21 -1.00 2.40
C GLY A 13 2.89 -1.67 2.82
N THR A 14 1.75 -1.28 2.25
CA THR A 14 0.45 -1.92 2.52
C THR A 14 0.23 -3.09 1.55
N ALA A 15 0.01 -4.29 2.10
CA ALA A 15 -0.35 -5.46 1.30
C ALA A 15 -1.83 -5.39 0.88
N VAL A 16 -2.09 -5.45 -0.43
CA VAL A 16 -3.44 -5.42 -1.00
C VAL A 16 -3.70 -6.68 -1.81
N PHE A 17 -4.76 -7.39 -1.45
CA PHE A 17 -5.20 -8.58 -2.15
C PHE A 17 -6.32 -8.27 -3.15
N PRO A 18 -6.60 -9.14 -4.14
CA PRO A 18 -7.61 -8.88 -5.17
C PRO A 18 -9.05 -8.78 -4.64
N LYS A 19 -9.33 -9.46 -3.52
CA LYS A 19 -10.64 -9.47 -2.87
C LYS A 19 -10.50 -9.12 -1.40
N THR A 20 -11.47 -8.37 -0.90
CA THR A 20 -11.66 -8.10 0.53
C THR A 20 -12.91 -8.80 1.04
N GLY A 21 -12.90 -9.23 2.30
CA GLY A 21 -14.02 -9.95 2.92
C GLY A 21 -14.04 -11.46 2.64
N GLU A 22 -14.90 -12.18 3.35
CA GLU A 22 -14.99 -13.64 3.30
C GLU A 22 -16.36 -14.13 2.80
N GLY A 23 -16.35 -15.23 2.04
CA GLY A 23 -17.55 -15.91 1.58
C GLY A 23 -18.47 -15.02 0.73
N LYS A 24 -19.70 -14.79 1.21
CA LYS A 24 -20.72 -14.01 0.50
C LYS A 24 -20.46 -12.50 0.50
N ASN A 25 -19.55 -12.02 1.34
CA ASN A 25 -19.18 -10.61 1.45
C ASN A 25 -17.89 -10.28 0.68
N ALA A 26 -17.38 -11.22 -0.12
CA ALA A 26 -16.19 -10.99 -0.92
C ALA A 26 -16.45 -9.88 -1.96
N GLN A 27 -15.70 -8.80 -1.88
CA GLN A 27 -15.75 -7.66 -2.78
C GLN A 27 -14.41 -7.50 -3.47
N ASP A 28 -14.43 -6.95 -4.68
CA ASP A 28 -13.20 -6.61 -5.39
C ASP A 28 -12.47 -5.46 -4.68
N SER A 29 -11.15 -5.56 -4.54
CA SER A 29 -10.35 -4.52 -3.92
C SER A 29 -10.13 -3.36 -4.89
N ILE A 30 -10.67 -2.21 -4.54
CA ILE A 30 -10.55 -0.95 -5.25
C ILE A 30 -9.72 0.01 -4.41
N VAL A 31 -8.58 0.42 -4.96
CA VAL A 31 -7.66 1.38 -4.34
C VAL A 31 -7.56 2.63 -5.20
N GLU A 32 -7.27 3.74 -4.54
CA GLU A 32 -6.87 4.98 -5.20
C GLU A 32 -5.36 5.15 -5.14
N VAL A 33 -4.74 5.30 -6.32
CA VAL A 33 -3.29 5.44 -6.49
C VAL A 33 -2.97 6.54 -7.50
N SER A 34 -1.70 6.92 -7.60
CA SER A 34 -1.25 7.84 -8.65
C SER A 34 -1.37 7.22 -10.04
N THR A 35 -1.45 8.05 -11.09
CA THR A 35 -1.54 7.59 -12.48
C THR A 35 -0.30 6.79 -12.90
N ALA A 36 0.88 7.13 -12.36
CA ALA A 36 2.13 6.42 -12.64
C ALA A 36 2.09 4.99 -12.08
N GLU A 37 1.75 4.85 -10.80
CA GLU A 37 1.61 3.54 -10.14
C GLU A 37 0.52 2.69 -10.79
N ALA A 38 -0.64 3.29 -11.10
CA ALA A 38 -1.71 2.60 -11.82
C ALA A 38 -1.24 1.98 -13.12
N ARG A 39 -0.48 2.73 -13.93
CA ARG A 39 0.07 2.23 -15.19
C ARG A 39 1.02 1.06 -14.95
N THR A 40 1.97 1.19 -14.02
CA THR A 40 2.92 0.13 -13.69
C THR A 40 2.21 -1.15 -13.29
N MET A 41 1.22 -1.06 -12.39
CA MET A 41 0.45 -2.23 -11.95
C MET A 41 -0.40 -2.84 -13.06
N ILE A 42 -0.98 -2.02 -13.95
CA ILE A 42 -1.75 -2.52 -15.11
C ILE A 42 -0.82 -3.24 -16.09
N TYR A 43 0.35 -2.67 -16.41
CA TYR A 43 1.32 -3.30 -17.29
C TYR A 43 1.90 -4.59 -16.71
N ALA A 44 2.08 -4.66 -15.40
CA ALA A 44 2.51 -5.86 -14.70
C ALA A 44 1.42 -6.94 -14.57
N GLY A 45 0.18 -6.66 -15.00
CA GLY A 45 -0.95 -7.58 -14.85
C GLY A 45 -1.42 -7.76 -13.41
N GLN A 46 -1.13 -6.80 -12.53
CA GLN A 46 -1.49 -6.82 -11.11
C GLN A 46 -2.77 -6.04 -10.82
N ALA A 47 -3.14 -5.08 -11.67
CA ALA A 47 -4.35 -4.28 -11.53
C ALA A 47 -5.05 -4.06 -12.89
N LYS A 48 -6.31 -3.62 -12.85
CA LYS A 48 -7.06 -3.12 -14.01
C LYS A 48 -7.75 -1.79 -13.66
N ALA A 49 -8.15 -1.04 -14.67
CA ALA A 49 -8.94 0.18 -14.44
C ALA A 49 -10.23 -0.16 -13.71
N ALA A 50 -10.52 0.57 -12.62
CA ALA A 50 -11.77 0.37 -11.88
C ALA A 50 -12.98 0.86 -12.69
N PRO A 51 -14.18 0.27 -12.50
CA PRO A 51 -15.42 0.82 -13.03
C PRO A 51 -15.60 2.30 -12.63
N LYS A 52 -16.21 3.11 -13.49
CA LYS A 52 -16.39 4.56 -13.23
C LYS A 52 -17.13 4.85 -11.91
N ASP A 53 -18.06 3.97 -11.55
CA ASP A 53 -18.89 4.11 -10.34
C ASP A 53 -18.31 3.38 -9.12
N ALA A 54 -17.11 2.80 -9.24
CA ALA A 54 -16.49 2.06 -8.14
C ALA A 54 -16.07 3.00 -7.00
N LYS A 55 -16.38 2.57 -5.76
CA LYS A 55 -15.93 3.22 -4.53
C LYS A 55 -14.64 2.58 -4.06
N VAL A 56 -13.73 3.40 -3.54
CA VAL A 56 -12.52 2.92 -2.87
C VAL A 56 -12.97 2.18 -1.61
N ASN A 57 -12.48 0.96 -1.43
CA ASN A 57 -12.79 0.12 -0.27
C ASN A 57 -11.54 -0.37 0.47
N VAL A 58 -10.35 -0.09 -0.08
CA VAL A 58 -9.07 -0.33 0.57
C VAL A 58 -8.34 1.00 0.66
N GLU A 59 -8.09 1.42 1.89
CA GLU A 59 -7.31 2.62 2.19
C GLU A 59 -5.83 2.26 2.27
N ILE A 60 -5.02 2.91 1.44
CA ILE A 60 -3.56 2.78 1.51
C ILE A 60 -3.07 3.90 2.41
N LYS A 61 -2.54 3.54 3.57
CA LYS A 61 -1.84 4.51 4.41
C LYS A 61 -0.44 4.68 3.86
N ASP A 62 -0.05 5.93 3.64
CA ASP A 62 1.36 6.25 3.51
C ASP A 62 2.06 5.87 4.82
N PRO A 63 3.19 5.15 4.78
CA PRO A 63 3.99 4.99 5.98
C PRO A 63 4.41 6.40 6.39
N GLU A 64 3.97 6.83 7.57
CA GLU A 64 4.56 8.02 8.18
C GLU A 64 6.07 7.77 8.25
N ASP A 65 6.87 8.72 7.78
CA ASP A 65 8.33 8.67 7.80
C ASP A 65 8.83 8.45 9.24
N GLU A 66 8.93 7.19 9.68
CA GLU A 66 9.59 6.80 10.94
C GLU A 66 11.13 6.93 10.85
N SER A 67 11.61 7.66 9.84
CA SER A 67 13.03 7.88 9.51
C SER A 67 13.82 8.61 10.61
N ASN A 68 13.17 9.19 11.62
CA ASN A 68 13.84 10.00 12.66
C ASN A 68 13.96 9.31 14.03
N ALA A 69 13.42 8.10 14.26
CA ALA A 69 13.39 7.50 15.59
C ALA A 69 14.55 6.52 15.90
N LEU A 70 15.36 6.15 14.91
CA LEU A 70 16.46 5.20 15.09
C LEU A 70 17.80 5.88 15.42
N ASP A 71 18.00 7.14 15.02
CA ASP A 71 19.25 7.87 15.29
C ASP A 71 19.40 8.23 16.79
N ASP A 72 18.28 8.48 17.48
CA ASP A 72 18.26 8.75 18.93
C ASP A 72 18.48 7.49 19.80
N PHE A 73 18.32 6.27 19.25
CA PHE A 73 18.50 5.02 20.02
C PHE A 73 19.95 4.50 20.01
N PHE A 74 20.74 4.86 19.00
CA PHE A 74 22.15 4.45 18.86
C PHE A 74 23.15 5.58 19.18
N GLY A 75 22.68 6.77 19.56
CA GLY A 75 23.49 7.98 19.72
C GLY A 75 24.07 8.26 21.11
N ASP A 76 23.93 7.37 22.10
CA ASP A 76 24.42 7.65 23.47
C ASP A 76 25.02 6.41 24.16
N ASP A 77 25.98 5.74 23.52
CA ASP A 77 26.88 4.77 24.19
C ASP A 77 28.34 5.00 23.76
N GLU A 78 28.81 6.25 23.88
CA GLU A 78 30.24 6.57 23.92
C GLU A 78 30.53 7.35 25.22
N GLY A 79 30.81 6.62 26.30
CA GLY A 79 31.09 7.23 27.59
C GLY A 79 31.70 6.34 28.67
N ASP A 80 32.41 5.25 28.31
CA ASP A 80 33.18 4.45 29.28
C ASP A 80 34.66 4.35 28.84
N ASP A 81 35.44 5.38 29.16
CA ASP A 81 36.90 5.35 29.23
C ASP A 81 37.39 6.57 30.06
N GLU A 82 37.31 6.48 31.40
CA GLU A 82 38.33 6.99 32.36
C GLU A 82 38.15 6.46 33.79
#